data_AF-A0A2G6JA97-F1
#
_entry.id   AF-A0A2G6JA97-F1
#
_cell.length_a   1.000
_cell.length_b   1.000
_cell.length_c   1.000
_cell.angle_alpha   90.00
_cell.angle_beta   90.00
_cell.angle_gamma   90.00
#
_symmetry.space_group_name_H-M   'P 1'
#
loop_
_entity.id
_entity.type
_entity.pdbx_description
1 polymer ?
#
loop_
_entity_poly.entity_id
_entity_poly.type
_entity_poly.pdbx_seq_one_letter_code
_entity_poly.pdbx_strand_id
1 'polypeptide(L)'
;MTSVTTPTMRTAAQLSASLELSCIDGRHERDVIGTPGGNAGELVLLLNAAAKRFDVDVAQTFEAYLNEFGRFYLHTDTHAAGRLMKRLRSDGVEGAPSEASGRDDINAFIAAPPAAARDRLEQLLIAPEHVGCGHLQLILRDPARYRLDKGITEEVIRAFYRALWRGDQRAHFVMLDGRHREDKVLIIDEPEAVHDATPLPALSDHRGAANAFVYHPAAVTYVRERAAAWLAARLLPDGDADARASVAEELFDTVMVLGAIGLAHTLEAIAADLPVEHIKAGC
;
A
#
# COMPACT_ATOMS: atom_id res chain seq x y z
N MET A 1 -21.75 -10.13 24.27
CA MET A 1 -20.68 -9.14 24.45
C MET A 1 -19.37 -9.80 24.04
N THR A 2 -18.96 -9.63 22.79
CA THR A 2 -17.62 -10.02 22.35
C THR A 2 -16.62 -9.09 23.01
N SER A 3 -15.73 -9.66 23.81
CA SER A 3 -14.62 -8.93 24.43
C SER A 3 -13.68 -8.45 23.33
N VAL A 4 -13.76 -7.17 22.97
CA VAL A 4 -12.76 -6.52 22.12
C VAL A 4 -11.43 -6.58 22.86
N THR A 5 -10.44 -7.26 22.30
CA THR A 5 -9.09 -7.27 22.89
C THR A 5 -8.48 -5.89 22.71
N THR A 6 -7.73 -5.40 23.71
CA THR A 6 -7.12 -4.07 23.68
C THR A 6 -6.25 -3.90 22.42
N PRO A 7 -6.45 -2.84 21.61
CA PRO A 7 -5.66 -2.59 20.41
C PRO A 7 -4.17 -2.41 20.75
N THR A 8 -3.30 -2.78 19.81
CA THR A 8 -1.86 -2.46 19.94
C THR A 8 -1.68 -0.97 19.67
N MET A 9 -1.25 -0.21 20.67
CA MET A 9 -0.97 1.22 20.49
C MET A 9 0.40 1.42 19.85
N ARG A 10 0.46 2.24 18.80
CA ARG A 10 1.70 2.77 18.22
C ARG A 10 1.73 4.28 18.38
N THR A 11 2.90 4.89 18.50
CA THR A 11 2.99 6.36 18.41
C THR A 11 3.09 6.80 16.96
N ALA A 12 2.64 8.02 16.65
CA ALA A 12 2.84 8.59 15.33
C ALA A 12 4.33 8.68 14.96
N ALA A 13 5.24 8.86 15.93
CA ALA A 13 6.68 8.80 15.72
C ALA A 13 7.16 7.43 15.19
N GLN A 14 6.56 6.33 15.68
CA GLN A 14 6.88 4.98 15.19
C GLN A 14 6.40 4.77 13.75
N LEU A 15 5.26 5.36 13.39
CA LEU A 15 4.84 5.45 11.98
C LEU A 15 5.83 6.31 11.19
N SER A 16 6.17 7.49 11.67
CA SER A 16 7.09 8.44 11.00
C SER A 16 8.45 7.89 10.63
N ALA A 17 9.01 7.01 11.45
CA ALA A 17 10.31 6.41 11.19
C ALA A 17 10.29 5.43 10.00
N SER A 18 9.13 4.84 9.69
CA SER A 18 8.99 3.84 8.63
C SER A 18 8.02 4.21 7.51
N LEU A 19 7.18 5.20 7.78
CA LEU A 19 5.90 5.47 7.15
C LEU A 19 5.07 4.19 6.91
N GLU A 20 5.26 3.09 7.66
CA GLU A 20 4.68 1.79 7.33
C GLU A 20 3.15 1.82 7.51
N LEU A 21 2.44 1.83 6.37
CA LEU A 21 0.99 1.67 6.29
C LEU A 21 0.70 0.35 5.57
N SER A 22 -0.30 -0.39 6.06
CA SER A 22 -0.80 -1.60 5.39
C SER A 22 -2.08 -1.30 4.62
N CYS A 23 -2.53 -2.26 3.82
CA CYS A 23 -3.81 -2.13 3.13
C CYS A 23 -4.96 -2.10 4.14
N ILE A 24 -6.11 -1.52 3.76
CA ILE A 24 -7.35 -1.64 4.53
C ILE A 24 -7.90 -3.07 4.60
N ASP A 25 -7.33 -4.01 3.84
CA ASP A 25 -7.73 -5.42 3.70
C ASP A 25 -7.92 -6.12 5.05
N GLY A 26 -9.08 -6.76 5.27
CA GLY A 26 -9.41 -7.40 6.54
C GLY A 26 -8.62 -8.68 6.80
N ARG A 27 -7.99 -9.28 5.78
CA ARG A 27 -7.27 -10.57 5.89
C ARG A 27 -5.90 -10.46 6.60
N HIS A 28 -5.62 -9.33 7.24
CA HIS A 28 -4.36 -9.07 7.93
C HIS A 28 -4.27 -9.80 9.28
N GLU A 29 -3.31 -10.73 9.40
CA GLU A 29 -3.02 -11.48 10.64
C GLU A 29 -2.47 -10.63 11.81
N ARG A 30 -1.94 -9.44 11.52
CA ARG A 30 -1.29 -8.55 12.48
C ARG A 30 -2.05 -7.24 12.59
N ASP A 31 -1.97 -6.59 13.74
CA ASP A 31 -2.52 -5.23 13.91
C ASP A 31 -1.87 -4.25 12.92
N VAL A 32 -2.71 -3.56 12.14
CA VAL A 32 -2.30 -2.65 11.09
C VAL A 32 -2.87 -1.23 11.29
N ILE A 33 -2.17 -0.26 10.70
CA ILE A 33 -2.69 1.06 10.41
C ILE A 33 -2.92 1.10 8.90
N GLY A 34 -4.20 1.20 8.54
CA GLY A 34 -4.71 0.86 7.22
C GLY A 34 -5.03 2.08 6.35
N THR A 35 -4.60 1.99 5.09
CA THR A 35 -4.96 2.89 3.98
C THR A 35 -5.13 2.08 2.70
N PRO A 36 -5.96 2.49 1.71
CA PRO A 36 -6.09 1.74 0.47
C PRO A 36 -4.71 1.51 -0.19
N GLY A 37 -4.32 0.23 -0.36
CA GLY A 37 -3.04 -0.14 -0.97
C GLY A 37 -1.79 -0.02 -0.10
N GLY A 38 -1.90 0.42 1.16
CA GLY A 38 -0.74 0.58 2.05
C GLY A 38 0.32 1.55 1.49
N ASN A 39 1.60 1.30 1.78
CA ASN A 39 2.69 2.13 1.25
C ASN A 39 2.69 2.25 -0.28
N ALA A 40 2.40 1.15 -0.99
CA ALA A 40 2.31 1.17 -2.44
C ALA A 40 1.23 2.14 -2.93
N GLY A 41 0.05 2.13 -2.33
CA GLY A 41 -1.02 3.08 -2.65
C GLY A 41 -0.58 4.52 -2.40
N GLU A 42 -0.04 4.82 -1.22
CA GLU A 42 0.38 6.18 -0.85
C GLU A 42 1.52 6.72 -1.72
N LEU A 43 2.51 5.88 -2.09
CA LEU A 43 3.57 6.31 -3.00
C LEU A 43 3.02 6.58 -4.40
N VAL A 44 2.07 5.77 -4.89
CA VAL A 44 1.41 6.02 -6.18
C VAL A 44 0.70 7.39 -6.16
N LEU A 45 -0.02 7.73 -5.09
CA LEU A 45 -0.66 9.05 -4.95
C LEU A 45 0.37 10.18 -4.97
N LEU A 46 1.44 10.03 -4.20
CA LEU A 46 2.50 11.04 -4.06
C LEU A 46 3.24 11.30 -5.38
N LEU A 47 3.63 10.25 -6.09
CA LEU A 47 4.33 10.39 -7.38
C LEU A 47 3.41 10.94 -8.47
N ASN A 48 2.12 10.58 -8.45
CA ASN A 48 1.14 11.18 -9.35
C ASN A 48 0.93 12.67 -9.07
N ALA A 49 0.96 13.08 -7.80
CA ALA A 49 0.90 14.50 -7.43
C ALA A 49 2.12 15.26 -7.98
N ALA A 50 3.32 14.72 -7.76
CA ALA A 50 4.56 15.33 -8.25
C ALA A 50 4.67 15.37 -9.77
N ALA A 51 4.24 14.31 -10.47
CA ALA A 51 4.30 14.21 -11.92
C ALA A 51 3.45 15.26 -12.67
N LYS A 52 2.55 15.97 -11.98
CA LYS A 52 1.81 17.10 -12.57
C LYS A 52 2.70 18.29 -12.88
N ARG A 53 3.85 18.41 -12.21
CA ARG A 53 4.73 19.58 -12.28
C ARG A 53 6.19 19.22 -12.55
N PHE A 54 6.62 18.06 -12.10
CA PHE A 54 8.01 17.61 -12.18
C PHE A 54 8.13 16.37 -13.05
N ASP A 55 9.29 16.20 -13.68
CA ASP A 55 9.66 14.91 -14.24
C ASP A 55 10.12 14.00 -13.10
N VAL A 56 9.43 12.87 -12.91
CA VAL A 56 9.62 11.99 -11.76
C VAL A 56 10.15 10.64 -12.23
N ASP A 57 11.39 10.35 -11.86
CA ASP A 57 11.93 8.99 -11.96
C ASP A 57 11.39 8.15 -10.80
N VAL A 58 10.41 7.28 -11.10
CA VAL A 58 9.74 6.42 -10.12
C VAL A 58 10.74 5.46 -9.44
N ALA A 59 11.66 4.86 -10.20
CA ALA A 59 12.59 3.87 -9.66
C ALA A 59 13.62 4.53 -8.72
N GLN A 60 14.16 5.68 -9.13
CA GLN A 60 15.10 6.43 -8.31
C GLN A 60 14.42 7.01 -7.06
N THR A 61 13.18 7.48 -7.19
CA THR A 61 12.42 8.01 -6.05
C THR A 61 12.02 6.90 -5.08
N PHE A 62 11.67 5.71 -5.57
CA PHE A 62 11.42 4.54 -4.73
C PHE A 62 12.66 4.12 -3.93
N GLU A 63 13.84 4.06 -4.56
CA GLU A 63 15.08 3.75 -3.83
C GLU A 63 15.41 4.83 -2.78
N ALA A 64 15.19 6.10 -3.11
CA ALA A 64 15.33 7.20 -2.15
C ALA A 64 14.35 7.08 -0.98
N TYR A 65 13.10 6.67 -1.24
CA TYR A 65 12.11 6.40 -0.21
C TYR A 65 12.59 5.30 0.74
N LEU A 66 13.12 4.20 0.20
CA LEU A 66 13.68 3.11 1.03
C LEU A 66 14.88 3.57 1.87
N ASN A 67 15.71 4.48 1.35
CA ASN A 67 16.85 5.02 2.09
C ASN A 67 16.42 5.94 3.24
N GLU A 68 15.33 6.70 3.05
CA GLU A 68 14.80 7.60 4.07
C GLU A 68 14.01 6.84 5.15
N PHE A 69 13.04 6.01 4.73
CA PHE A 69 12.04 5.44 5.62
C PHE A 69 12.29 3.97 5.94
N GLY A 70 13.25 3.30 5.30
CA GLY A 70 13.74 1.99 5.75
C GLY A 70 12.77 0.81 5.61
N ARG A 71 11.50 1.01 5.22
CA ARG A 71 10.57 -0.09 4.93
C ARG A 71 9.50 0.33 3.93
N PHE A 72 9.09 -0.62 3.09
CA PHE A 72 8.01 -0.42 2.14
C PHE A 72 7.15 -1.69 2.06
N TYR A 73 5.87 -1.55 2.37
CA TYR A 73 4.91 -2.64 2.31
C TYR A 73 4.22 -2.74 0.94
N LEU A 74 4.15 -3.96 0.42
CA LEU A 74 3.24 -4.34 -0.67
C LEU A 74 2.70 -5.75 -0.38
N HIS A 75 1.44 -5.99 -0.72
CA HIS A 75 0.86 -7.33 -0.62
C HIS A 75 0.24 -7.83 -1.92
N THR A 76 0.12 -9.15 -1.98
CA THR A 76 -0.75 -9.88 -2.90
C THR A 76 -1.64 -10.85 -2.10
N ASP A 77 -2.40 -11.69 -2.80
CA ASP A 77 -3.13 -12.79 -2.19
C ASP A 77 -2.94 -14.12 -2.93
N THR A 78 -3.32 -15.22 -2.26
CA THR A 78 -3.17 -16.58 -2.80
C THR A 78 -3.99 -16.81 -4.08
N HIS A 79 -5.09 -16.08 -4.28
CA HIS A 79 -5.91 -16.19 -5.49
C HIS A 79 -5.22 -15.56 -6.72
N ALA A 80 -4.68 -14.35 -6.58
CA ALA A 80 -3.93 -13.66 -7.61
C ALA A 80 -2.63 -14.39 -7.92
N ALA A 81 -1.92 -14.85 -6.89
CA ALA A 81 -0.73 -15.66 -7.04
C ALA A 81 -1.02 -16.99 -7.76
N GLY A 82 -2.14 -17.66 -7.45
CA GLY A 82 -2.57 -18.87 -8.16
C GLY A 82 -2.82 -18.63 -9.65
N ARG A 83 -3.47 -17.51 -10.02
CA ARG A 83 -3.66 -17.12 -11.43
C ARG A 83 -2.34 -16.81 -12.12
N LEU A 84 -1.43 -16.13 -11.42
CA LEU A 84 -0.09 -15.81 -11.90
C LEU A 84 0.71 -17.09 -12.20
N MET A 85 0.75 -18.05 -11.26
CA MET A 85 1.46 -19.31 -11.45
C MET A 85 0.89 -20.12 -12.60
N LYS A 86 -0.45 -20.17 -12.72
CA LYS A 86 -1.11 -20.82 -13.87
C LYS A 86 -0.66 -20.20 -15.19
N ARG A 87 -0.56 -18.87 -15.26
CA ARG A 87 -0.11 -18.17 -16.47
C ARG A 87 1.35 -18.46 -16.80
N LEU A 88 2.24 -18.39 -15.80
CA LEU A 88 3.67 -18.69 -15.98
C LEU A 88 3.91 -20.12 -16.51
N ARG A 89 3.19 -21.11 -15.96
CA ARG A 89 3.25 -22.49 -16.47
C ARG A 89 2.77 -22.59 -17.92
N SER A 90 1.66 -21.93 -18.25
CA SER A 90 1.14 -21.90 -19.61
C SER A 90 2.08 -21.22 -20.61
N ASP A 91 2.86 -20.24 -20.15
CA ASP A 91 3.87 -19.56 -20.95
C ASP A 91 5.19 -20.34 -21.03
N GLY A 92 5.29 -21.51 -20.38
CA GLY A 92 6.49 -22.37 -20.40
C GLY A 92 7.66 -21.82 -19.59
N VAL A 93 7.40 -20.96 -18.60
CA VAL A 93 8.46 -20.37 -17.77
C VAL A 93 9.10 -21.44 -16.88
N GLU A 94 10.41 -21.64 -17.05
CA GLU A 94 11.18 -22.60 -16.28
C GLU A 94 11.17 -22.26 -14.79
N GLY A 95 11.02 -23.30 -13.95
CA GLY A 95 10.99 -23.15 -12.49
C GLY A 95 9.68 -22.58 -11.93
N ALA A 96 8.67 -22.30 -12.77
CA ALA A 96 7.36 -21.90 -12.29
C ALA A 96 6.75 -22.98 -11.36
N PRO A 97 6.27 -22.63 -10.15
CA PRO A 97 5.63 -23.54 -9.22
C PRO A 97 4.55 -24.40 -9.87
N SER A 98 4.54 -25.68 -9.51
CA SER A 98 3.59 -26.67 -10.04
C SER A 98 2.17 -26.46 -9.47
N GLU A 99 1.18 -27.21 -9.95
CA GLU A 99 -0.16 -27.23 -9.35
C GLU A 99 -0.19 -27.82 -7.94
N ALA A 100 0.77 -28.68 -7.60
CA ALA A 100 0.90 -29.27 -6.27
C ALA A 100 1.66 -28.36 -5.29
N SER A 101 2.23 -27.26 -5.76
CA SER A 101 3.03 -26.35 -4.93
C SER A 101 2.16 -25.62 -3.91
N GLY A 102 2.67 -25.54 -2.67
CA GLY A 102 1.99 -24.86 -1.58
C GLY A 102 2.16 -23.34 -1.63
N ARG A 103 1.49 -22.64 -0.71
CA ARG A 103 1.61 -21.19 -0.53
C ARG A 103 3.07 -20.75 -0.38
N ASP A 104 3.85 -21.47 0.44
CA ASP A 104 5.23 -21.12 0.74
C ASP A 104 6.14 -21.23 -0.48
N ASP A 105 5.94 -22.26 -1.33
CA ASP A 105 6.67 -22.42 -2.59
C ASP A 105 6.39 -21.26 -3.55
N ILE A 106 5.12 -20.86 -3.65
CA ILE A 106 4.70 -19.75 -4.50
C ILE A 106 5.27 -18.44 -3.97
N ASN A 107 5.23 -18.23 -2.65
CA ASN A 107 5.80 -17.05 -2.01
C ASN A 107 7.31 -16.96 -2.24
N ALA A 108 8.03 -18.07 -2.05
CA ALA A 108 9.47 -18.15 -2.30
C ALA A 108 9.81 -17.86 -3.77
N PHE A 109 9.03 -18.40 -4.72
CA PHE A 109 9.24 -18.12 -6.14
C PHE A 109 9.02 -16.64 -6.49
N ILE A 110 7.96 -16.00 -5.97
CA ILE A 110 7.71 -14.57 -6.23
C ILE A 110 8.81 -13.70 -5.61
N ALA A 111 9.27 -14.04 -4.40
CA ALA A 111 10.27 -13.27 -3.67
C ALA A 111 11.69 -13.44 -4.24
N ALA A 112 12.02 -14.61 -4.78
CA ALA A 112 13.33 -14.93 -5.32
C ALA A 112 13.23 -15.77 -6.60
N PRO A 113 12.67 -15.21 -7.69
CA PRO A 113 12.49 -15.94 -8.93
C PRO A 113 13.83 -16.22 -9.62
N PRO A 114 13.94 -17.35 -10.35
CA PRO A 114 15.05 -17.59 -11.28
C PRO A 114 15.22 -16.40 -12.24
N ALA A 115 16.46 -16.07 -12.60
CA ALA A 115 16.74 -14.92 -13.48
C ALA A 115 15.97 -14.98 -14.81
N ALA A 116 15.86 -16.17 -15.41
CA ALA A 116 15.12 -16.39 -16.65
C ALA A 116 13.60 -16.14 -16.54
N ALA A 117 13.03 -16.20 -15.33
CA ALA A 117 11.61 -15.96 -15.09
C ALA A 117 11.28 -14.47 -14.83
N ARG A 118 12.28 -13.65 -14.49
CA ARG A 118 12.07 -12.27 -13.97
C ARG A 118 11.33 -11.38 -14.94
N ASP A 119 11.74 -11.33 -16.21
CA ASP A 119 11.12 -10.44 -17.20
C ASP A 119 9.64 -10.76 -17.40
N ARG A 120 9.33 -12.06 -17.51
CA ARG A 120 7.95 -12.50 -17.70
C ARG A 120 7.12 -12.30 -16.45
N LEU A 121 7.67 -12.63 -15.29
CA LEU A 121 7.05 -12.42 -14.00
C LEU A 121 6.75 -10.93 -13.77
N GLU A 122 7.70 -10.04 -14.08
CA GLU A 122 7.53 -8.59 -13.93
C GLU A 122 6.38 -8.06 -14.79
N GLN A 123 6.28 -8.49 -16.05
CA GLN A 123 5.16 -8.13 -16.93
C GLN A 123 3.81 -8.57 -16.37
N LEU A 124 3.75 -9.76 -15.76
CA LEU A 124 2.51 -10.29 -15.20
C LEU A 124 2.17 -9.65 -13.85
N LEU A 125 3.15 -9.30 -13.02
CA LEU A 125 2.94 -8.70 -11.69
C LEU A 125 2.30 -7.32 -11.72
N ILE A 126 2.31 -6.65 -12.87
CA ILE A 126 1.61 -5.39 -13.10
C ILE A 126 0.30 -5.54 -13.88
N ALA A 127 -0.03 -6.74 -14.35
CA ALA A 127 -1.28 -7.00 -15.04
C ALA A 127 -2.41 -7.13 -14.00
N PRO A 128 -3.54 -6.40 -14.13
CA PRO A 128 -4.52 -6.32 -13.05
C PRO A 128 -5.06 -7.68 -12.59
N GLU A 129 -5.19 -8.66 -13.48
CA GLU A 129 -5.61 -10.03 -13.16
C GLU A 129 -4.68 -10.77 -12.20
N HIS A 130 -3.43 -10.33 -12.04
CA HIS A 130 -2.40 -10.96 -11.21
C HIS A 130 -2.00 -10.12 -9.99
N VAL A 131 -2.63 -8.95 -9.80
CA VAL A 131 -2.46 -8.11 -8.61
C VAL A 131 -3.50 -8.50 -7.56
N GLY A 132 -3.03 -8.89 -6.37
CA GLY A 132 -3.89 -9.32 -5.25
C GLY A 132 -4.38 -8.20 -4.34
N CYS A 133 -3.71 -7.04 -4.33
CA CYS A 133 -4.23 -5.87 -3.65
C CYS A 133 -5.43 -5.31 -4.42
N GLY A 134 -6.63 -5.35 -3.82
CA GLY A 134 -7.86 -4.87 -4.46
C GLY A 134 -7.77 -3.42 -4.92
N HIS A 135 -7.19 -2.53 -4.11
CA HIS A 135 -7.02 -1.11 -4.44
C HIS A 135 -6.12 -0.92 -5.69
N LEU A 136 -4.92 -1.50 -5.68
CA LEU A 136 -3.98 -1.38 -6.81
C LEU A 136 -4.53 -2.06 -8.07
N GLN A 137 -5.20 -3.21 -7.93
CA GLN A 137 -5.88 -3.87 -9.04
C GLN A 137 -6.93 -2.96 -9.68
N LEU A 138 -7.73 -2.24 -8.89
CA LEU A 138 -8.74 -1.31 -9.40
C LEU A 138 -8.11 -0.12 -10.12
N ILE A 139 -7.05 0.47 -9.56
CA ILE A 139 -6.29 1.54 -10.23
C ILE A 139 -5.75 1.06 -11.58
N LEU A 140 -5.17 -0.14 -11.65
CA LEU A 140 -4.61 -0.68 -12.90
C LEU A 140 -5.70 -1.00 -13.94
N ARG A 141 -6.93 -1.30 -13.52
CA ARG A 141 -8.06 -1.56 -14.43
C ARG A 141 -8.66 -0.28 -14.99
N ASP A 142 -8.85 0.74 -14.16
CA ASP A 142 -9.51 1.98 -14.53
C ASP A 142 -8.78 3.20 -13.92
N PRO A 143 -7.56 3.51 -14.39
CA PRO A 143 -6.72 4.56 -13.81
C PRO A 143 -7.38 5.96 -13.91
N ALA A 144 -8.17 6.18 -14.97
CA ALA A 144 -8.89 7.43 -15.20
C ALA A 144 -9.92 7.72 -14.10
N ARG A 145 -10.64 6.70 -13.62
CA ARG A 145 -11.58 6.83 -12.49
C ARG A 145 -10.87 7.29 -11.21
N TYR A 146 -9.62 6.87 -11.01
CA TYR A 146 -8.80 7.28 -9.88
C TYR A 146 -8.06 8.60 -10.10
N ARG A 147 -8.09 9.16 -11.32
CA ARG A 147 -7.27 10.31 -11.75
C ARG A 147 -5.78 10.09 -11.56
N LEU A 148 -5.34 8.85 -11.79
CA LEU A 148 -3.94 8.44 -11.68
C LEU A 148 -3.43 8.00 -13.05
N ASP A 149 -2.12 8.11 -13.23
CA ASP A 149 -1.41 7.53 -14.35
C ASP A 149 -1.14 6.04 -14.08
N LYS A 150 -1.47 5.22 -15.09
CA LYS A 150 -1.28 3.77 -15.01
C LYS A 150 0.20 3.41 -14.98
N GLY A 151 1.02 4.08 -15.78
CA GLY A 151 2.47 3.83 -15.88
C GLY A 151 3.18 4.08 -14.55
N ILE A 152 2.83 5.15 -13.83
CA ILE A 152 3.36 5.39 -12.47
C ILE A 152 3.01 4.23 -11.53
N THR A 153 1.77 3.74 -11.59
CA THR A 153 1.32 2.61 -10.75
C THR A 153 2.08 1.33 -11.08
N GLU A 154 2.23 1.02 -12.37
CA GLU A 154 3.00 -0.12 -12.85
C GLU A 154 4.47 -0.02 -12.41
N GLU A 155 5.11 1.14 -12.57
CA GLU A 155 6.52 1.33 -12.21
C GLU A 155 6.77 1.28 -10.69
N VAL A 156 5.83 1.75 -9.85
CA VAL A 156 5.95 1.55 -8.38
C VAL A 156 5.95 0.07 -8.03
N ILE A 157 5.06 -0.71 -8.63
CA ILE A 157 4.99 -2.17 -8.41
C ILE A 157 6.27 -2.84 -8.92
N ARG A 158 6.77 -2.47 -10.11
CA ARG A 158 8.05 -3.00 -10.64
C ARG A 158 9.22 -2.64 -9.74
N ALA A 159 9.32 -1.39 -9.30
CA ALA A 159 10.41 -0.92 -8.43
C ALA A 159 10.46 -1.72 -7.13
N PHE A 160 9.30 -2.00 -6.53
CA PHE A 160 9.18 -2.87 -5.37
C PHE A 160 9.73 -4.28 -5.63
N TYR A 161 9.24 -4.97 -6.67
CA TYR A 161 9.68 -6.34 -6.94
C TYR A 161 11.15 -6.41 -7.34
N ARG A 162 11.65 -5.42 -8.07
CA ARG A 162 13.08 -5.32 -8.38
C ARG A 162 13.92 -5.15 -7.11
N ALA A 163 13.48 -4.36 -6.13
CA ALA A 163 14.17 -4.26 -4.83
C ALA A 163 14.14 -5.58 -4.06
N LEU A 164 12.96 -6.23 -4.01
CA LEU A 164 12.79 -7.55 -3.42
C LEU A 164 13.77 -8.59 -4.02
N TRP A 165 13.88 -8.64 -5.36
CA TRP A 165 14.77 -9.57 -6.06
C TRP A 165 16.26 -9.25 -5.95
N ARG A 166 16.61 -8.04 -5.50
CA ARG A 166 17.98 -7.67 -5.08
C ARG A 166 18.29 -8.10 -3.65
N GLY A 167 17.31 -8.68 -2.93
CA GLY A 167 17.44 -9.09 -1.54
C GLY A 167 17.30 -7.93 -0.55
N ASP A 168 16.72 -6.81 -0.97
CA ASP A 168 16.51 -5.65 -0.10
C ASP A 168 15.46 -5.98 0.98
N GLN A 169 15.93 -6.12 2.23
CA GLN A 169 15.08 -6.48 3.37
C GLN A 169 14.06 -5.41 3.73
N ARG A 170 14.21 -4.19 3.20
CA ARG A 170 13.26 -3.09 3.37
C ARG A 170 12.00 -3.29 2.53
N ALA A 171 12.07 -4.06 1.44
CA ALA A 171 10.93 -4.43 0.62
C ALA A 171 10.11 -5.54 1.31
N HIS A 172 9.09 -5.14 2.07
CA HIS A 172 8.28 -6.03 2.87
C HIS A 172 7.10 -6.58 2.08
N PHE A 173 7.29 -7.76 1.49
CA PHE A 173 6.27 -8.47 0.72
C PHE A 173 5.39 -9.34 1.64
N VAL A 174 4.07 -9.22 1.46
CA VAL A 174 3.09 -10.01 2.22
C VAL A 174 2.16 -10.77 1.27
N MET A 175 1.95 -12.05 1.52
CA MET A 175 0.95 -12.86 0.83
C MET A 175 -0.23 -13.13 1.75
N LEU A 176 -1.35 -12.46 1.51
CA LEU A 176 -2.59 -12.70 2.26
C LEU A 176 -3.23 -14.01 1.81
N ASP A 177 -3.89 -14.69 2.74
CA ASP A 177 -4.62 -15.93 2.47
C ASP A 177 -6.11 -15.78 2.75
N GLY A 178 -6.89 -16.70 2.22
CA GLY A 178 -8.34 -16.73 2.39
C GLY A 178 -9.09 -15.77 1.47
N ARG A 179 -10.41 -15.86 1.59
CA ARG A 179 -11.36 -15.01 0.86
C ARG A 179 -11.69 -13.79 1.72
N HIS A 180 -12.01 -12.69 1.05
CA HIS A 180 -12.69 -11.57 1.70
C HIS A 180 -13.96 -12.06 2.40
N ARG A 181 -14.12 -11.60 3.64
CA ARG A 181 -15.24 -11.91 4.53
C ARG A 181 -15.72 -10.67 5.27
N GLU A 182 -15.19 -9.51 4.91
CA GLU A 182 -15.47 -8.24 5.53
C GLU A 182 -16.98 -7.96 5.50
N ASP A 183 -17.55 -7.65 6.68
CA ASP A 183 -18.97 -7.36 6.88
C ASP A 183 -19.23 -5.89 7.21
N LYS A 184 -18.18 -5.08 7.32
CA LYS A 184 -18.23 -3.64 7.59
C LYS A 184 -16.95 -2.91 7.17
N VAL A 185 -17.03 -1.59 7.17
CA VAL A 185 -15.88 -0.68 7.09
C VAL A 185 -15.75 0.04 8.43
N LEU A 186 -14.57 -0.01 9.05
CA LEU A 186 -14.23 0.70 10.27
C LEU A 186 -13.39 1.92 9.92
N ILE A 187 -13.89 3.09 10.29
CA ILE A 187 -13.15 4.36 10.25
C ILE A 187 -12.73 4.69 11.67
N ILE A 188 -11.42 4.84 11.88
CA ILE A 188 -10.89 5.13 13.21
C ILE A 188 -10.87 6.63 13.42
N ASP A 189 -11.72 7.10 14.33
CA ASP A 189 -11.78 8.49 14.76
C ASP A 189 -10.62 8.76 15.74
N GLU A 190 -9.50 9.18 15.15
CA GLU A 190 -8.28 9.62 15.83
C GLU A 190 -8.38 11.14 16.17
N PRO A 191 -7.55 11.67 17.09
CA PRO A 191 -7.47 13.10 17.33
C PRO A 191 -7.19 13.87 16.03
N GLU A 192 -7.87 15.01 15.84
CA GLU A 192 -7.77 15.84 14.63
C GLU A 192 -6.33 16.31 14.35
N ALA A 193 -5.55 16.54 15.41
CA ALA A 193 -4.12 16.85 15.32
C ALA A 193 -3.28 15.66 15.80
N VAL A 194 -2.72 14.92 14.85
CA VAL A 194 -1.73 13.87 15.12
C VAL A 194 -0.33 14.49 15.14
N HIS A 195 0.38 14.28 16.23
CA HIS A 195 1.78 14.68 16.41
C HIS A 195 2.59 13.45 16.83
N ASP A 196 3.92 13.52 16.82
CA ASP A 196 4.83 12.40 17.08
C ASP A 196 4.47 11.54 18.32
N ALA A 197 4.02 12.17 19.41
CA ALA A 197 3.62 11.48 20.64
C ALA A 197 2.17 10.94 20.66
N THR A 198 1.36 11.19 19.62
CA THR A 198 -0.04 10.77 19.56
C THR A 198 -0.11 9.24 19.48
N PRO A 199 -0.86 8.59 20.38
CA PRO A 199 -1.08 7.16 20.31
C PRO A 199 -2.16 6.84 19.27
N LEU A 200 -1.84 5.92 18.37
CA LEU A 200 -2.67 5.47 17.26
C LEU A 200 -2.98 3.98 17.46
N PRO A 201 -4.26 3.57 17.50
CA PRO A 201 -4.62 2.18 17.70
C PRO A 201 -4.40 1.41 16.39
N ALA A 202 -3.51 0.43 16.39
CA ALA A 202 -3.42 -0.54 15.30
C ALA A 202 -4.43 -1.67 15.54
N LEU A 203 -5.13 -2.08 14.49
CA LEU A 203 -6.23 -3.06 14.57
C LEU A 203 -6.05 -4.20 13.56
N SER A 204 -6.51 -5.39 13.93
CA SER A 204 -6.62 -6.55 13.05
C SER A 204 -7.87 -7.37 13.33
N ASP A 205 -8.32 -8.11 12.32
CA ASP A 205 -9.46 -9.02 12.34
C ASP A 205 -9.23 -10.23 13.28
N HIS A 206 -7.96 -10.62 13.49
CA HIS A 206 -7.62 -11.84 14.24
C HIS A 206 -7.84 -11.77 15.76
N ARG A 207 -8.26 -10.61 16.27
CA ARG A 207 -8.53 -10.37 17.70
C ARG A 207 -10.03 -10.36 18.05
N GLY A 208 -10.87 -10.98 17.22
CA GLY A 208 -12.32 -11.03 17.44
C GLY A 208 -13.03 -9.69 17.23
N ALA A 209 -12.32 -8.71 16.64
CA ALA A 209 -12.93 -7.57 15.97
C ALA A 209 -13.43 -8.09 14.61
N ALA A 210 -14.61 -7.65 14.19
CA ALA A 210 -15.29 -8.17 13.01
C ALA A 210 -14.41 -8.22 11.74
N ASN A 211 -14.76 -9.11 10.81
CA ASN A 211 -14.20 -9.10 9.46
C ASN A 211 -14.45 -7.69 8.89
N ALA A 212 -13.44 -6.84 8.79
CA ALA A 212 -13.67 -5.45 8.46
C ALA A 212 -12.53 -4.85 7.65
N PHE A 213 -12.90 -3.93 6.76
CA PHE A 213 -11.93 -3.00 6.21
C PHE A 213 -11.60 -1.94 7.25
N VAL A 214 -10.32 -1.67 7.54
CA VAL A 214 -9.94 -0.69 8.59
C VAL A 214 -9.17 0.48 8.01
N TYR A 215 -9.68 1.69 8.19
CA TYR A 215 -9.11 2.93 7.67
C TYR A 215 -8.78 3.93 8.80
N HIS A 216 -7.58 4.52 8.73
CA HIS A 216 -7.05 5.43 9.76
C HIS A 216 -6.80 6.84 9.18
N PRO A 217 -7.84 7.68 9.07
CA PRO A 217 -7.76 8.95 8.35
C PRO A 217 -6.69 9.92 8.89
N ALA A 218 -6.53 10.04 10.21
CA ALA A 218 -5.60 11.01 10.78
C ALA A 218 -4.15 10.50 10.68
N ALA A 219 -3.92 9.20 10.92
CA ALA A 219 -2.62 8.58 10.67
C ALA A 219 -2.18 8.72 9.21
N VAL A 220 -3.10 8.54 8.27
CA VAL A 220 -2.85 8.71 6.83
C VAL A 220 -2.52 10.16 6.49
N THR A 221 -3.28 11.12 7.03
CA THR A 221 -3.02 12.55 6.83
C THR A 221 -1.62 12.92 7.32
N TYR A 222 -1.25 12.49 8.52
CA TYR A 222 0.07 12.71 9.10
C TYR A 222 1.21 12.09 8.27
N VAL A 223 1.03 10.87 7.73
CA VAL A 223 2.02 10.24 6.84
C VAL A 223 2.15 11.02 5.53
N ARG A 224 1.04 11.48 4.94
CA ARG A 224 1.03 12.24 3.68
C ARG A 224 1.76 13.56 3.80
N GLU A 225 1.56 14.31 4.89
CA GLU A 225 2.23 15.58 5.13
C GLU A 225 3.76 15.40 5.14
N ARG A 226 4.25 14.38 5.86
CA ARG A 226 5.69 14.08 5.94
C ARG A 226 6.26 13.61 4.61
N ALA A 227 5.53 12.75 3.90
CA ALA A 227 5.95 12.26 2.59
C ALA A 227 6.00 13.38 1.54
N ALA A 228 5.06 14.31 1.58
CA ALA A 228 5.03 15.50 0.72
C ALA A 228 6.22 16.43 1.02
N ALA A 229 6.49 16.72 2.29
CA ALA A 229 7.64 17.52 2.71
C ALA A 229 8.98 16.89 2.28
N TRP A 230 9.13 15.58 2.48
CA TRP A 230 10.31 14.84 2.02
C TRP A 230 10.50 14.92 0.51
N LEU A 231 9.43 14.66 -0.27
CA LEU A 231 9.54 14.68 -1.72
C LEU A 231 9.80 16.09 -2.26
N ALA A 232 9.19 17.13 -1.67
CA ALA A 232 9.46 18.51 -2.04
C ALA A 232 10.94 18.89 -1.85
N ALA A 233 11.54 18.51 -0.71
CA ALA A 233 12.96 18.72 -0.47
C ALA A 233 13.86 18.00 -1.49
N ARG A 234 13.44 16.80 -1.93
CA ARG A 234 14.14 16.03 -2.96
C ARG A 234 14.02 16.62 -4.36
N LEU A 235 12.83 17.12 -4.72
CA LEU A 235 12.56 17.72 -6.03
C LEU A 235 13.21 19.10 -6.18
N LEU A 236 13.44 19.80 -5.05
CA LEU A 236 14.09 21.11 -4.99
C LEU A 236 15.34 21.09 -4.09
N PRO A 237 16.42 20.40 -4.49
CA PRO A 237 17.63 20.28 -3.68
C PRO A 237 18.29 21.62 -3.40
N ASP A 238 18.21 22.58 -4.35
CA ASP A 238 18.76 23.93 -4.20
C ASP A 238 17.68 24.98 -3.84
N GLY A 239 16.43 24.56 -3.66
CA GLY A 239 15.34 25.45 -3.25
C GLY A 239 15.53 25.96 -1.82
N ASP A 240 15.15 27.21 -1.58
CA ASP A 240 15.09 27.72 -0.21
C ASP A 240 13.94 27.06 0.59
N ALA A 241 13.86 27.39 1.88
CA ALA A 241 12.87 26.81 2.78
C ALA A 241 11.43 27.14 2.34
N ASP A 242 11.20 28.34 1.84
CA ASP A 242 9.87 28.81 1.43
C ASP A 242 9.41 28.11 0.14
N ALA A 243 10.31 27.95 -0.84
CA ALA A 243 10.02 27.22 -2.07
C ALA A 243 9.71 25.74 -1.81
N ARG A 244 10.47 25.09 -0.91
CA ARG A 244 10.21 23.69 -0.52
C ARG A 244 8.90 23.56 0.26
N ALA A 245 8.61 24.47 1.18
CA ALA A 245 7.37 24.48 1.93
C ALA A 245 6.15 24.65 1.01
N SER A 246 6.23 25.57 0.05
CA SER A 246 5.17 25.78 -0.94
C SER A 246 4.92 24.53 -1.81
N VAL A 247 5.98 23.86 -2.27
CA VAL A 247 5.82 22.61 -3.04
C VAL A 247 5.30 21.48 -2.15
N ALA A 248 5.73 21.39 -0.89
CA ALA A 248 5.22 20.40 0.05
C ALA A 248 3.71 20.55 0.28
N GLU A 249 3.23 21.79 0.45
CA GLU A 249 1.81 22.10 0.58
C GLU A 249 1.02 21.72 -0.69
N GLU A 250 1.52 22.08 -1.88
CA GLU A 250 0.89 21.73 -3.16
C GLU A 250 0.79 20.20 -3.36
N LEU A 251 1.86 19.48 -3.02
CA LEU A 251 1.90 18.01 -3.07
C LEU A 251 0.90 17.42 -2.07
N PHE A 252 0.91 17.89 -0.82
CA PHE A 252 0.02 17.41 0.23
C PHE A 252 -1.45 17.58 -0.16
N ASP A 253 -1.85 18.78 -0.58
CA ASP A 253 -3.23 19.06 -1.01
C ASP A 253 -3.66 18.16 -2.16
N THR A 254 -2.78 17.97 -3.15
CA THR A 254 -3.05 17.10 -4.29
C THR A 254 -3.21 15.64 -3.86
N VAL A 255 -2.32 15.15 -2.99
CA VAL A 255 -2.39 13.77 -2.47
C VAL A 255 -3.65 13.57 -1.64
N MET A 256 -4.09 14.56 -0.86
CA MET A 256 -5.33 14.49 -0.10
C MET A 256 -6.55 14.35 -1.01
N VAL A 257 -6.61 15.12 -2.10
CA VAL A 257 -7.69 15.01 -3.11
C VAL A 257 -7.66 13.64 -3.81
N LEU A 258 -6.50 13.21 -4.31
CA LEU A 258 -6.37 11.92 -4.99
C LEU A 258 -6.68 10.74 -4.06
N GLY A 259 -6.23 10.83 -2.80
CA GLY A 259 -6.48 9.83 -1.78
C GLY A 259 -7.96 9.71 -1.41
N ALA A 260 -8.70 10.82 -1.32
CA ALA A 260 -10.14 10.81 -1.09
C ALA A 260 -10.90 10.15 -2.25
N ILE A 261 -10.52 10.47 -3.50
CA ILE A 261 -11.06 9.83 -4.71
C ILE A 261 -10.77 8.32 -4.68
N GLY A 262 -9.53 7.95 -4.37
CA GLY A 262 -9.10 6.56 -4.33
C GLY A 262 -9.83 5.74 -3.26
N LEU A 263 -10.00 6.30 -2.06
CA LEU A 263 -10.79 5.68 -1.00
C LEU A 263 -12.25 5.48 -1.43
N ALA A 264 -12.90 6.53 -1.93
CA ALA A 264 -14.30 6.48 -2.32
C ALA A 264 -14.56 5.40 -3.39
N HIS A 265 -13.77 5.39 -4.47
CA HIS A 265 -13.95 4.40 -5.53
C HIS A 265 -13.57 2.98 -5.13
N THR A 266 -12.59 2.82 -4.23
CA THR A 266 -12.27 1.49 -3.71
C THR A 266 -13.38 0.96 -2.82
N LEU A 267 -13.90 1.75 -1.87
CA LEU A 267 -15.02 1.31 -1.04
C LEU A 267 -16.28 1.06 -1.86
N GLU A 268 -16.57 1.89 -2.87
CA GLU A 268 -17.65 1.65 -3.82
C GLU A 268 -17.49 0.31 -4.56
N ALA A 269 -16.26 -0.09 -4.90
CA ALA A 269 -16.02 -1.32 -5.63
C ALA A 269 -16.02 -2.58 -4.75
N ILE A 270 -15.53 -2.50 -3.50
CA ILE A 270 -15.28 -3.67 -2.65
C ILE A 270 -16.18 -3.76 -1.41
N ALA A 271 -16.89 -2.67 -1.09
CA ALA A 271 -17.65 -2.52 0.16
C ALA A 271 -18.95 -1.72 -0.02
N ALA A 272 -19.53 -1.63 -1.22
CA ALA A 272 -20.69 -0.79 -1.53
C ALA A 272 -21.88 -0.98 -0.57
N ASP A 273 -22.14 -2.24 -0.18
CA ASP A 273 -23.28 -2.62 0.63
C ASP A 273 -22.92 -2.83 2.11
N LEU A 274 -21.67 -2.56 2.49
CA LEU A 274 -21.20 -2.77 3.86
C LEU A 274 -21.49 -1.55 4.73
N PRO A 275 -21.97 -1.74 5.96
CA PRO A 275 -22.12 -0.65 6.92
C PRO A 275 -20.75 -0.01 7.22
N VAL A 276 -20.75 1.31 7.36
CA VAL A 276 -19.60 2.10 7.82
C VAL A 276 -19.79 2.43 9.29
N GLU A 277 -18.84 2.03 10.12
CA GLU A 277 -18.84 2.29 11.56
C GLU A 277 -17.62 3.15 11.93
N HIS A 278 -17.86 4.15 12.78
CA HIS A 278 -16.81 5.02 13.31
C HIS A 278 -16.42 4.55 14.72
N ILE A 279 -15.11 4.35 14.95
CA ILE A 279 -14.56 3.89 16.23
C ILE A 279 -13.68 4.99 16.82
N LYS A 280 -14.03 5.49 18.00
CA LYS A 280 -13.20 6.46 18.74
C LYS A 280 -11.94 5.80 19.30
N ALA A 281 -10.78 6.36 19.01
CA ALA A 281 -9.53 5.97 19.64
C ALA A 281 -9.55 6.36 21.14
N GLY A 282 -9.68 5.39 22.05
CA GLY A 282 -9.56 5.62 23.51
C GLY A 282 -10.73 5.17 24.39
N CYS A 283 -11.48 4.14 24.01
CA CYS A 283 -12.43 3.43 24.89
C CYS A 283 -11.97 2.00 25.15
#